data_AF-A0A924WFB3-F1
#
_entry.id   AF-A0A924WFB3-F1
#
_cell.length_a   1.000
_cell.length_b   1.000
_cell.length_c   1.000
_cell.angle_alpha   90.00
_cell.angle_beta   90.00
_cell.angle_gamma   90.00
#
_symmetry.space_group_name_H-M   'P 1'
#
loop_
_entity.id
_entity.type
_entity.pdbx_description
1 polymer ?
#
loop_
_entity_poly.entity_id
_entity_poly.type
_entity_poly.pdbx_seq_one_letter_code
_entity_poly.pdbx_strand_id
1 'polypeptide(L)'
;TPIREVRISYEEPWQRQHWRTIQAAYGNAPFYEHYADEIRPFYEGRWAFLFDYNFDFQTLILQKKLGWTGDFVFQSEYFPLGTWSKAEDLRGEIGGGWNESPTWFSPVRYSQVFEERTGFLPNLSVLDLLFCCGKTGREVLAESLFLPN
;
A
#
# COMPACT_ATOMS: atom_id res chain seq x y z
N THR A 1 19.67 -7.92 -11.72
CA THR A 1 19.95 -8.28 -10.31
C THR A 1 18.82 -9.13 -9.79
N PRO A 2 19.08 -10.30 -9.19
CA PRO A 2 18.05 -11.04 -8.47
C PRO A 2 17.36 -10.11 -7.47
N ILE A 3 16.02 -10.10 -7.43
CA ILE A 3 15.25 -9.10 -6.65
C ILE A 3 15.62 -9.10 -5.16
N ARG A 4 16.03 -10.26 -4.62
CA ARG A 4 16.45 -10.45 -3.22
C ARG A 4 17.83 -9.88 -2.89
N GLU A 5 18.65 -9.57 -3.90
CA GLU A 5 20.00 -9.04 -3.69
C GLU A 5 20.06 -7.52 -3.81
N VAL A 6 18.97 -6.88 -4.22
CA VAL A 6 18.89 -5.42 -4.33
C VAL A 6 18.97 -4.79 -2.94
N ARG A 7 20.01 -3.98 -2.71
CA ARG A 7 20.23 -3.27 -1.45
C ARG A 7 19.56 -1.90 -1.45
N ILE A 8 19.16 -1.45 -0.26
CA ILE A 8 18.67 -0.08 -0.06
C ILE A 8 19.88 0.88 -0.05
N SER A 9 19.77 1.97 -0.82
CA SER A 9 20.74 3.06 -0.76
C SER A 9 20.50 3.93 0.48
N TYR A 10 21.60 4.34 1.10
CA TYR A 10 21.64 5.24 2.25
C TYR A 10 22.50 6.48 1.99
N GLU A 11 22.79 6.77 0.72
CA GLU A 11 23.48 8.00 0.30
C GLU A 11 22.64 9.24 0.63
N GLU A 12 21.31 9.12 0.51
CA GLU A 12 20.35 10.14 0.89
C GLU A 12 19.51 9.70 2.11
N PRO A 13 19.07 10.64 2.98
CA PRO A 13 18.28 10.34 4.17
C PRO A 13 16.78 10.16 3.83
N TRP A 14 16.45 9.36 2.82
CA TRP A 14 15.08 9.20 2.29
C TRP A 14 14.09 8.75 3.37
N GLN A 15 14.48 7.87 4.28
CA GLN A 15 13.61 7.38 5.35
C GLN A 15 13.14 8.49 6.26
N ARG A 16 14.08 9.33 6.72
CA ARG A 16 13.79 10.50 7.54
C ARG A 16 12.93 11.50 6.79
N GLN A 17 13.19 11.71 5.50
CA GLN A 17 12.39 12.61 4.67
C GLN A 17 10.96 12.09 4.50
N HIS A 18 10.78 10.80 4.20
CA HIS A 18 9.48 10.16 4.05
C HIS A 18 8.69 10.20 5.34
N TRP A 19 9.30 9.86 6.48
CA TRP A 19 8.62 9.92 7.77
C TRP A 19 8.11 11.32 8.09
N ARG A 20 8.93 12.35 7.89
CA ARG A 20 8.53 13.75 8.09
C ARG A 20 7.38 14.15 7.19
N THR A 21 7.39 13.73 5.93
CA THR A 21 6.27 13.97 5.00
C THR A 21 4.98 13.28 5.48
N ILE A 22 5.07 12.03 5.92
CA ILE A 22 3.93 11.29 6.49
C ILE A 22 3.38 12.01 7.72
N GLN A 23 4.25 12.42 8.65
CA GLN A 23 3.86 13.18 9.84
C GLN A 23 3.17 14.51 9.48
N ALA A 24 3.71 15.24 8.50
CA ALA A 24 3.15 16.51 8.08
C ALA A 24 1.80 16.36 7.36
N ALA A 25 1.64 15.31 6.56
CA ALA A 25 0.41 15.05 5.80
C ALA A 25 -0.70 14.48 6.69
N TYR A 26 -0.36 13.57 7.61
CA TYR A 26 -1.34 12.75 8.31
C TYR A 26 -1.34 12.95 9.83
N GLY A 27 -0.48 13.79 10.40
CA GLY A 27 -0.39 13.96 11.86
C GLY A 27 -1.70 14.39 12.54
N ASN A 28 -2.62 15.01 11.79
CA ASN A 28 -3.95 15.40 12.27
C ASN A 28 -5.07 14.45 11.80
N ALA A 29 -4.73 13.34 11.14
CA ALA A 29 -5.71 12.37 10.69
C ALA A 29 -6.32 11.61 11.89
N PRO A 30 -7.61 11.25 11.86
CA PRO A 30 -8.32 10.69 13.01
C PRO A 30 -7.67 9.45 13.63
N PHE A 31 -7.01 8.62 12.80
CA PHE A 31 -6.40 7.39 13.26
C PHE A 31 -4.87 7.40 13.23
N TYR A 32 -4.22 8.54 13.02
CA TYR A 32 -2.77 8.62 12.88
C TYR A 32 -2.02 7.93 14.04
N GLU A 33 -2.33 8.30 15.29
CA GLU A 33 -1.66 7.75 16.48
C GLU A 33 -1.87 6.23 16.65
N HIS A 34 -2.97 5.68 16.12
CA HIS A 34 -3.25 4.25 16.20
C HIS A 34 -2.37 3.38 15.30
N TYR A 35 -1.82 3.95 14.22
CA TYR A 35 -1.04 3.21 13.22
C TYR A 35 0.42 3.67 13.14
N ALA A 36 0.70 4.93 13.48
CA ALA A 36 2.00 5.56 13.31
C ALA A 36 3.14 4.78 13.98
N ASP A 37 2.94 4.32 15.22
CA ASP A 37 3.99 3.65 16.00
C ASP A 37 4.46 2.31 15.38
N GLU A 38 3.58 1.61 14.68
CA GLU A 38 3.94 0.35 14.01
C GLU A 38 4.50 0.56 12.60
N ILE A 39 4.21 1.71 11.97
CA ILE A 39 4.73 2.09 10.65
C ILE A 39 6.11 2.76 10.77
N ARG A 40 6.31 3.57 11.81
CA ARG A 40 7.53 4.35 12.06
C ARG A 40 8.83 3.53 11.98
N PRO A 41 8.93 2.29 12.49
CA PRO A 41 10.16 1.49 12.40
C PRO A 41 10.65 1.25 10.97
N PHE A 42 9.76 1.25 9.98
CA PHE A 42 10.15 1.12 8.56
C PHE A 42 10.91 2.37 8.06
N TYR A 43 10.66 3.53 8.65
CA TYR A 43 11.30 4.80 8.29
C TYR A 43 12.37 5.27 9.28
N GLU A 44 12.70 4.46 10.29
CA GLU A 44 13.77 4.76 11.25
C GLU A 44 14.82 3.65 11.34
N GLY A 45 14.44 2.40 11.09
CA GLY A 45 15.35 1.26 11.07
C GLY A 45 16.17 1.17 9.78
N ARG A 46 17.36 0.57 9.85
CA ARG A 46 18.13 0.22 8.64
C ARG A 46 17.80 -1.19 8.17
N TRP A 47 17.62 -1.33 6.87
CA TRP A 47 17.28 -2.54 6.14
C TRP A 47 18.36 -2.83 5.11
N ALA A 48 18.84 -4.06 5.05
CA ALA A 48 19.90 -4.42 4.11
C ALA A 48 19.37 -4.54 2.68
N PHE A 49 18.21 -5.19 2.51
CA PHE A 49 17.65 -5.54 1.21
C PHE A 49 16.28 -4.89 0.99
N LEU A 50 16.05 -4.40 -0.22
CA LEU A 50 14.80 -3.75 -0.62
C LEU A 50 13.62 -4.72 -0.58
N PHE A 51 13.86 -5.98 -0.95
CA PHE A 51 12.84 -7.01 -0.92
C PHE A 51 12.29 -7.23 0.49
N ASP A 52 13.17 -7.40 1.48
CA ASP A 52 12.78 -7.63 2.87
C ASP A 52 11.97 -6.45 3.42
N TYR A 53 12.43 -5.22 3.17
CA TYR A 53 11.70 -4.00 3.53
C TYR A 53 10.29 -3.98 2.95
N ASN A 54 10.16 -4.20 1.63
CA ASN A 54 8.88 -4.14 0.94
C ASN A 54 7.95 -5.27 1.40
N PHE A 55 8.49 -6.47 1.56
CA PHE A 55 7.73 -7.64 1.96
C PHE A 55 7.17 -7.50 3.38
N ASP A 56 8.00 -7.08 4.34
CA ASP A 56 7.57 -6.88 5.72
C ASP A 56 6.57 -5.74 5.83
N PHE A 57 6.75 -4.66 5.06
CA PHE A 57 5.81 -3.54 5.03
C PHE A 57 4.47 -3.97 4.46
N GLN A 58 4.46 -4.67 3.32
CA GLN A 58 3.24 -5.21 2.72
C GLN A 58 2.53 -6.20 3.65
N THR A 59 3.30 -7.04 4.35
CA THR A 59 2.78 -8.00 5.34
C THR A 59 2.10 -7.27 6.50
N LEU A 60 2.73 -6.23 7.05
CA LEU A 60 2.13 -5.38 8.08
C LEU A 60 0.79 -4.82 7.61
N ILE A 61 0.77 -4.18 6.44
CA ILE A 61 -0.44 -3.52 5.93
C ILE A 61 -1.55 -4.54 5.64
N LEU A 62 -1.26 -5.56 4.84
CA LEU A 62 -2.28 -6.50 4.37
C LEU A 62 -2.79 -7.37 5.52
N GLN A 63 -1.91 -8.05 6.25
CA GLN A 63 -2.34 -9.04 7.23
C GLN A 63 -2.69 -8.41 8.57
N LYS A 64 -1.89 -7.45 9.08
CA LYS A 64 -2.12 -6.88 10.41
C LYS A 64 -3.05 -5.67 10.42
N LYS A 65 -3.05 -4.83 9.39
CA LYS A 65 -3.86 -3.59 9.37
C LYS A 65 -5.20 -3.76 8.66
N LEU A 66 -5.23 -4.49 7.55
CA LEU A 66 -6.44 -4.75 6.77
C LEU A 66 -7.08 -6.13 7.07
N GLY A 67 -6.37 -7.01 7.79
CA GLY A 67 -6.88 -8.33 8.17
C GLY A 67 -7.06 -9.26 6.96
N TRP A 68 -6.24 -9.11 5.93
CA TRP A 68 -6.18 -10.05 4.82
C TRP A 68 -5.66 -11.40 5.32
N THR A 69 -6.40 -12.47 5.03
CA THR A 69 -6.13 -13.83 5.54
C THR A 69 -5.42 -14.71 4.52
N GLY A 70 -4.98 -14.15 3.39
CA GLY A 70 -4.24 -14.90 2.38
C GLY A 70 -2.77 -15.08 2.75
N ASP A 71 -2.14 -16.03 2.07
CA ASP A 71 -0.74 -16.37 2.24
C ASP A 71 0.10 -15.87 1.06
N PHE A 72 1.30 -15.39 1.36
CA PHE A 72 2.28 -15.06 0.34
C PHE A 72 3.02 -16.33 -0.11
N VAL A 73 2.91 -16.65 -1.41
CA VAL A 73 3.61 -17.79 -2.01
C VAL A 73 4.63 -17.29 -3.04
N PHE A 74 5.91 -17.51 -2.76
CA PHE A 74 6.98 -17.15 -3.69
C PHE A 74 7.16 -18.20 -4.78
N GLN A 75 7.31 -17.72 -6.02
CA GLN A 75 7.66 -18.57 -7.16
C GLN A 75 9.17 -18.53 -7.41
N SER A 76 9.75 -19.68 -7.74
CA SER A 76 11.15 -19.80 -8.19
C SER A 76 11.30 -19.64 -9.70
N GLU A 77 10.18 -19.69 -10.44
CA GLU A 77 10.14 -19.61 -11.90
C GLU A 77 9.43 -18.35 -12.36
N TYR A 78 9.90 -17.79 -13.48
CA TYR A 78 9.25 -16.65 -14.12
C TYR A 78 8.19 -17.14 -15.10
N PHE A 79 6.95 -16.68 -14.91
CA PHE A 79 5.84 -16.89 -15.83
C PHE A 79 5.58 -15.60 -16.62
N PRO A 80 5.79 -15.56 -17.95
CA PRO A 80 5.38 -14.43 -18.78
C PRO A 80 3.90 -14.06 -18.57
N LEU A 81 3.54 -12.82 -18.89
CA LEU A 81 2.17 -12.33 -18.74
C LEU A 81 1.17 -13.24 -19.46
N GLY A 82 0.10 -13.65 -18.78
CA GLY A 82 -0.95 -14.52 -19.33
C GLY A 82 -0.58 -16.01 -19.44
N THR A 83 0.61 -16.43 -18.98
CA THR A 83 1.03 -17.84 -18.98
C THR A 83 0.78 -18.56 -17.66
N TRP A 84 0.43 -17.82 -16.60
CA TRP A 84 0.10 -18.39 -15.30
C TRP A 84 -1.32 -18.97 -15.32
N SER A 85 -1.46 -20.28 -15.13
CA SER A 85 -2.74 -21.00 -15.25
C SER A 85 -3.37 -21.42 -13.92
N LYS A 86 -2.69 -21.19 -12.79
CA LYS A 86 -3.16 -21.67 -11.47
C LYS A 86 -4.11 -20.70 -10.77
N ALA A 87 -4.10 -19.43 -11.17
CA ALA A 87 -4.96 -18.38 -10.62
C ALA A 87 -5.08 -17.24 -11.64
N GLU A 88 -5.96 -16.28 -11.36
CA GLU A 88 -6.02 -15.03 -12.09
C GLU A 88 -4.69 -14.27 -11.99
N ASP A 89 -4.23 -13.77 -13.13
CA ASP A 89 -3.02 -12.99 -13.23
C ASP A 89 -3.37 -11.51 -13.28
N LEU A 90 -3.32 -10.84 -12.12
CA LEU A 90 -3.63 -9.41 -12.01
C LEU A 90 -2.46 -8.49 -12.39
N ARG A 91 -1.33 -9.05 -12.87
CA ARG A 91 -0.21 -8.24 -13.35
C ARG A 91 -0.66 -7.48 -14.61
N GLY A 92 -0.46 -6.17 -14.63
CA GLY A 92 -0.88 -5.33 -15.76
C GLY A 92 -2.33 -4.86 -15.69
N GLU A 93 -3.17 -5.43 -14.83
CA GLU A 93 -4.53 -4.91 -14.53
C GLU A 93 -4.45 -3.64 -13.67
N ILE A 94 -3.51 -3.63 -12.72
CA ILE A 94 -3.20 -2.48 -11.87
C ILE A 94 -2.05 -1.74 -12.55
N GLY A 95 -2.39 -0.89 -13.52
CA GLY A 95 -1.42 -0.15 -14.31
C GLY A 95 -2.11 0.73 -15.35
N GLY A 96 -1.75 2.01 -15.34
CA GLY A 96 -2.44 3.06 -16.09
C GLY A 96 -1.99 4.43 -15.60
N GLY A 97 -2.36 5.50 -16.28
CA GLY A 97 -2.05 6.87 -15.87
C GLY A 97 -2.51 7.21 -14.44
N TRP A 98 -2.17 8.42 -13.97
CA TRP A 98 -2.64 8.92 -12.68
C TRP A 98 -4.16 8.77 -12.56
N ASN A 99 -4.62 8.05 -11.53
CA ASN A 99 -6.03 7.77 -11.24
C ASN A 99 -6.76 6.79 -12.18
N GLU A 100 -6.05 6.03 -13.03
CA GLU A 100 -6.66 4.90 -13.71
C GLU A 100 -6.92 3.75 -12.72
N SER A 101 -8.14 3.23 -12.74
CA SER A 101 -8.57 2.09 -11.92
C SER A 101 -8.95 0.94 -12.85
N PRO A 102 -8.66 -0.31 -12.46
CA PRO A 102 -9.11 -1.46 -13.22
C PRO A 102 -10.64 -1.50 -13.32
N THR A 103 -11.16 -2.20 -14.32
CA THR A 103 -12.61 -2.25 -14.61
C THR A 103 -13.44 -2.84 -13.46
N TRP A 104 -12.81 -3.64 -12.59
CA TRP A 104 -13.40 -4.25 -11.41
C TRP A 104 -13.25 -3.41 -10.13
N PHE A 105 -12.77 -2.17 -10.22
CA PHE A 105 -12.57 -1.27 -9.08
C PHE A 105 -13.10 0.14 -9.36
N SER A 106 -13.97 0.65 -8.48
CA SER A 106 -14.34 2.07 -8.46
C SER A 106 -14.12 2.62 -7.05
N PRO A 107 -13.23 3.60 -6.87
CA PRO A 107 -12.90 4.12 -5.55
C PRO A 107 -14.13 4.71 -4.84
N VAL A 108 -14.46 4.16 -3.68
CA VAL A 108 -15.47 4.73 -2.77
C VAL A 108 -14.87 5.91 -2.02
N ARG A 109 -15.66 6.99 -1.91
CA ARG A 109 -15.25 8.20 -1.18
C ARG A 109 -15.22 7.95 0.32
N TYR A 110 -14.18 8.49 0.95
CA TYR A 110 -14.03 8.58 2.40
C TYR A 110 -13.44 9.95 2.75
N SER A 111 -13.58 10.37 4.01
CA SER A 111 -13.09 11.67 4.46
C SER A 111 -11.57 11.73 4.46
N GLN A 112 -10.99 12.67 3.72
CA GLN A 112 -9.53 12.86 3.63
C GLN A 112 -9.08 14.13 4.36
N VAL A 113 -7.87 14.12 4.93
CA VAL A 113 -7.31 15.25 5.73
C VAL A 113 -7.36 16.59 4.99
N PHE A 114 -7.11 16.59 3.68
CA PHE A 114 -7.05 17.80 2.86
C PHE A 114 -8.24 17.96 1.91
N GLU A 115 -9.33 17.19 2.11
CA GLU A 115 -10.47 17.18 1.20
C GLU A 115 -11.09 18.57 0.99
N GLU A 116 -11.15 19.41 2.03
CA GLU A 116 -11.67 20.78 1.91
C GLU A 116 -10.87 21.65 0.93
N ARG A 117 -9.58 21.34 0.74
CA ARG A 117 -8.67 22.12 -0.11
C ARG A 117 -8.52 21.54 -1.51
N THR A 118 -8.47 20.22 -1.63
CA THR A 118 -8.18 19.52 -2.90
C THR A 118 -9.40 18.85 -3.52
N GLY A 119 -10.51 18.77 -2.79
CA GLY A 119 -11.54 17.78 -3.06
C GLY A 119 -11.04 16.37 -2.73
N PHE A 120 -11.91 15.38 -2.98
CA PHE A 120 -11.57 13.97 -2.82
C PHE A 120 -10.61 13.52 -3.94
N LEU A 121 -9.51 12.86 -3.54
CA LEU A 121 -8.54 12.29 -4.46
C LEU A 121 -8.59 10.75 -4.35
N PRO A 122 -9.00 10.03 -5.42
CA PRO A 122 -8.94 8.57 -5.42
C PRO A 122 -7.49 8.07 -5.50
N ASN A 123 -7.29 6.77 -5.26
CA ASN A 123 -6.02 6.07 -5.50
C ASN A 123 -4.80 6.67 -4.77
N LEU A 124 -5.03 7.32 -3.63
CA LEU A 124 -3.98 7.70 -2.69
C LEU A 124 -3.38 6.45 -2.03
N SER A 125 -2.28 6.66 -1.30
CA SER A 125 -1.58 5.58 -0.60
C SER A 125 -2.51 4.84 0.38
N VAL A 126 -2.24 3.56 0.62
CA VAL A 126 -2.95 2.79 1.67
C VAL A 126 -2.81 3.41 3.07
N LEU A 127 -1.76 4.20 3.30
CA LEU A 127 -1.59 4.94 4.55
C LEU A 127 -2.66 6.03 4.70
N ASP A 128 -3.04 6.69 3.61
CA ASP A 128 -4.13 7.68 3.61
C ASP A 128 -5.43 7.03 4.12
N LEU A 129 -5.79 5.91 3.51
CA LEU A 129 -6.96 5.12 3.89
C LEU A 129 -6.91 4.69 5.36
N LEU A 130 -5.78 4.14 5.82
CA LEU A 130 -5.65 3.68 7.21
C LEU A 130 -5.69 4.83 8.21
N PHE A 131 -5.04 5.95 7.93
CA PHE A 131 -5.03 7.09 8.85
C PHE A 131 -6.36 7.84 8.88
N CYS A 132 -7.11 7.85 7.77
CA CYS A 132 -8.40 8.51 7.66
C CYS A 132 -9.57 7.64 8.16
N CYS A 133 -9.55 6.34 7.87
CA CYS A 133 -10.67 5.43 8.14
C CYS A 133 -10.38 4.42 9.26
N GLY A 134 -9.11 4.18 9.59
CA GLY A 134 -8.74 3.16 10.56
C GLY A 134 -9.24 1.79 10.14
N LYS A 135 -9.92 1.10 11.07
CA LYS A 135 -10.44 -0.26 10.84
C LYS A 135 -11.47 -0.30 9.72
N THR A 136 -12.22 0.78 9.50
CA THR A 136 -13.25 0.82 8.45
C THR A 136 -12.67 0.91 7.04
N GLY A 137 -11.35 1.09 6.91
CA GLY A 137 -10.67 1.12 5.61
C GLY A 137 -10.83 -0.19 4.82
N ARG A 138 -11.02 -1.33 5.50
CA ARG A 138 -11.31 -2.60 4.84
C ARG A 138 -12.68 -2.57 4.14
N GLU A 139 -13.68 -2.02 4.80
CA GLU A 139 -15.03 -1.87 4.26
C GLU A 139 -15.01 -0.95 3.04
N VAL A 140 -14.29 0.17 3.10
CA VAL A 140 -14.10 1.07 1.95
C VAL A 140 -13.50 0.31 0.75
N LEU A 141 -12.50 -0.54 0.97
CA LEU A 141 -11.93 -1.36 -0.10
C LEU A 141 -12.94 -2.39 -0.62
N ALA A 142 -13.69 -3.05 0.25
CA ALA A 142 -14.70 -4.04 -0.13
C ALA A 142 -15.84 -3.42 -0.95
N GLU A 143 -16.30 -2.23 -0.58
CA GLU A 143 -17.32 -1.47 -1.31
C GLU A 143 -16.79 -0.92 -2.65
N SER A 144 -15.47 -0.75 -2.78
CA SER A 144 -14.84 -0.30 -4.02
C SER A 144 -14.70 -1.42 -5.07
N LEU A 145 -14.92 -2.69 -4.69
CA LEU A 145 -14.81 -3.84 -5.58
C LEU A 145 -16.15 -4.11 -6.29
N PHE A 146 -16.08 -4.19 -7.62
CA PHE A 146 -17.14 -4.73 -8.46
C PHE A 146 -16.68 -6.10 -8.87
N LEU A 147 -17.09 -7.13 -8.11
CA LEU A 147 -16.91 -8.49 -8.62
C LEU A 147 -17.79 -8.62 -9.87
N PRO A 148 -17.22 -8.85 -11.07
CA PRO A 148 -18.06 -9.29 -12.17
C PRO A 148 -18.74 -10.60 -11.75
N ASN A 149 -20.06 -10.67 -11.94
CA ASN A 149 -20.85 -11.89 -11.73
C ASN A 149 -20.31 -13.05 -12.57
#